data_AF-A0A6G0YM36-F1
#
_entry.id   AF-A0A6G0YM36-F1
#
_cell.length_a   1.000
_cell.length_b   1.000
_cell.length_c   1.000
_cell.angle_alpha   90.00
_cell.angle_beta   90.00
_cell.angle_gamma   90.00
#
_symmetry.space_group_name_H-M   'P 1'
#
loop_
_entity.id
_entity.type
_entity.pdbx_description
1 polymer ?
#
loop_
_entity_poly.entity_id
_entity_poly.type
_entity_poly.pdbx_seq_one_letter_code
_entity_poly.pdbx_strand_id
1 'polypeptide(L)'
;MNEIYYLNINKQKPKGVLYQKYHNTIRKLRNHDLWNKKILNSKVVSSNTSNTINIYQNLLQIKRWLQYNVEPLEEVLIKWQETINIDFEFIYTGAGDLYFEKWSHLAPRIITLMKTNVKNGNNSRNVVVFTLLSSMKIPTTKSVEIDKLTKIKRITKTSIADARKSFMRLVPTTNDLYVQIQSEIDNCYSMKTTLQPFICIVGDDYITAKQFCDYYFNTYYKLPNIVKAVDVCFKIIHVFNLKYPMESVLVWTFIQSKKYFELHGVLNSFLTIITLNMNYVGYTNFLNCELWKQKMLLHPNKLVIPYFLYFDEFEVNNRLGSHSSSILAALFNSKDLKQLVNDKVFYNLINLENNGVELKFPDKCVKLYFSIGLIEGDNLGVNTVLGFSKSFLTNHFCRMDNSSTGVFATEIVSSLRNKINYSKDVSGRCHIILNLIKAGFFSLETLNSRKQGFDYGESEVGDMSPALKIFNLSNNNIKMTGREMQTFVNIFSILVGDFVPQNDPVWRYL
;
A
#
# COMPACT_ATOMS: atom_id res chain seq x y z
N MET A 1 -4.25 43.22 -28.09
CA MET A 1 -4.27 43.67 -26.68
C MET A 1 -3.96 42.47 -25.81
N ASN A 2 -2.83 42.49 -25.09
CA ASN A 2 -2.40 41.35 -24.28
C ASN A 2 -3.37 41.16 -23.10
N GLU A 3 -4.02 39.99 -23.04
CA GLU A 3 -4.84 39.62 -21.89
C GLU A 3 -3.96 39.46 -20.66
N ILE A 4 -4.30 40.13 -19.56
CA ILE A 4 -3.54 40.09 -18.30
C ILE A 4 -3.92 38.79 -17.57
N TYR A 5 -3.01 37.83 -17.51
CA TYR A 5 -3.28 36.49 -16.95
C TYR A 5 -3.32 36.48 -15.41
N TYR A 6 -2.48 37.24 -14.72
CA TYR A 6 -2.55 37.41 -13.27
C TYR A 6 -1.80 38.67 -12.85
N LEU A 7 -2.38 39.46 -11.96
CA LEU A 7 -1.82 40.72 -11.48
C LEU A 7 -2.17 40.86 -10.00
N ASN A 8 -1.18 40.83 -9.12
CA ASN A 8 -1.37 41.03 -7.69
C ASN A 8 -0.57 42.25 -7.23
N ILE A 9 -1.27 43.38 -7.10
CA ILE A 9 -0.71 44.63 -6.63
C ILE A 9 -0.90 44.69 -5.11
N ASN A 10 0.15 45.04 -4.37
CA ASN A 10 0.09 45.18 -2.93
C ASN A 10 -1.08 46.08 -2.51
N LYS A 11 -1.91 45.59 -1.57
CA LYS A 11 -3.15 46.22 -1.07
C LYS A 11 -4.35 46.27 -2.02
N GLN A 12 -4.30 45.63 -3.20
CA GLN A 12 -5.46 45.45 -4.06
C GLN A 12 -5.85 43.97 -4.20
N LYS A 13 -7.12 43.71 -4.50
CA LYS A 13 -7.55 42.36 -4.86
C LYS A 13 -6.86 41.95 -6.17
N PRO A 14 -6.27 40.74 -6.26
CA PRO A 14 -5.62 40.29 -7.49
C PRO A 14 -6.62 40.29 -8.65
N LYS A 15 -6.13 40.52 -9.86
CA LYS A 15 -6.92 40.54 -11.11
C LYS A 15 -6.26 39.63 -12.15
N GLY A 16 -7.00 39.29 -13.21
CA GLY A 16 -6.48 38.51 -14.33
C GLY A 16 -7.07 37.11 -14.45
N VAL A 17 -6.89 36.52 -15.64
CA VAL A 17 -7.54 35.29 -16.10
C VAL A 17 -7.34 34.10 -15.14
N LEU A 18 -6.15 33.91 -14.57
CA LEU A 18 -5.81 32.86 -13.61
C LEU A 18 -6.47 33.07 -12.24
N TYR A 19 -6.50 34.31 -11.74
CA TYR A 19 -7.20 34.61 -10.48
C TYR A 19 -8.69 34.34 -10.61
N GLN A 20 -9.25 34.73 -11.76
CA GLN A 20 -10.65 34.52 -12.10
C GLN A 20 -10.96 33.03 -12.28
N LYS A 21 -10.11 32.27 -13.01
CA LYS A 21 -10.23 30.81 -13.17
C LYS A 21 -10.10 30.08 -11.83
N TYR A 22 -9.12 30.42 -11.00
CA TYR A 22 -8.95 29.86 -9.66
C TYR A 22 -10.21 30.05 -8.82
N HIS A 23 -10.72 31.28 -8.71
CA HIS A 23 -11.93 31.54 -7.93
C HIS A 23 -13.18 30.88 -8.53
N ASN A 24 -13.30 30.80 -9.85
CA ASN A 24 -14.38 30.08 -10.51
C ASN A 24 -14.32 28.57 -10.23
N THR A 25 -13.13 27.98 -10.24
CA THR A 25 -12.92 26.56 -9.92
C THR A 25 -13.18 26.28 -8.44
N ILE A 26 -12.68 27.12 -7.53
CA ILE A 26 -12.96 27.00 -6.09
C ILE A 26 -14.46 27.17 -5.80
N ARG A 27 -15.13 28.09 -6.50
CA ARG A 27 -16.58 28.26 -6.41
C ARG A 27 -17.33 27.02 -6.90
N LYS A 28 -16.91 26.43 -8.03
CA LYS A 28 -17.47 25.14 -8.52
C LYS A 28 -17.24 24.01 -7.52
N LEU A 29 -16.05 23.92 -6.94
CA LEU A 29 -15.72 22.88 -5.95
C LEU A 29 -16.49 23.04 -4.65
N ARG A 30 -16.73 24.28 -4.17
CA ARG A 30 -17.61 24.56 -3.03
C ARG A 30 -19.07 24.24 -3.31
N ASN A 31 -19.56 24.51 -4.52
CA ASN A 31 -20.93 24.16 -4.92
C ASN A 31 -21.18 22.64 -5.01
N HIS A 32 -20.11 21.83 -5.01
CA HIS A 32 -20.17 20.37 -5.04
C HIS A 32 -19.63 19.73 -3.74
N ASP A 33 -19.43 20.51 -2.66
CA ASP A 33 -18.88 20.05 -1.36
C ASP A 33 -17.49 19.37 -1.43
N LEU A 34 -16.71 19.65 -2.47
CA LEU A 34 -15.39 19.03 -2.72
C LEU A 34 -14.20 19.84 -2.16
N TRP A 35 -14.45 20.87 -1.34
CA TRP A 35 -13.39 21.77 -0.86
C TRP A 35 -13.42 21.97 0.66
N ASN A 36 -12.47 21.36 1.38
CA ASN A 36 -12.26 21.52 2.82
C ASN A 36 -10.87 22.09 3.13
N LYS A 37 -10.80 23.27 3.76
CA LYS A 37 -9.53 23.93 4.11
C LYS A 37 -9.31 23.84 5.63
N LYS A 38 -8.62 22.80 6.10
CA LYS A 38 -8.00 22.78 7.44
C LYS A 38 -6.50 23.00 7.29
N ILE A 39 -6.01 24.15 7.76
CA ILE A 39 -4.57 24.47 7.83
C ILE A 39 -4.09 24.11 9.24
N LEU A 40 -3.04 23.28 9.35
CA LEU A 40 -2.21 23.19 10.56
C LEU A 40 -1.14 24.28 10.50
N ASN A 41 -1.16 25.19 11.48
CA ASN A 41 -0.04 26.06 11.78
C ASN A 41 0.85 25.34 12.80
N SER A 42 2.10 25.01 12.46
CA SER A 42 3.13 24.65 13.45
C SER A 42 4.30 25.62 13.35
N LYS A 43 4.57 26.30 14.47
CA LYS A 43 5.72 27.19 14.68
C LYS A 43 7.04 26.44 14.55
N VAL A 44 7.98 27.03 13.83
CA VAL A 44 9.36 26.56 13.67
C VAL A 44 10.19 26.95 14.90
N VAL A 45 10.90 25.99 15.49
CA VAL A 45 12.00 26.20 16.45
C VAL A 45 13.30 25.82 15.75
N SER A 46 14.34 26.59 16.03
CA SER A 46 15.58 26.76 15.28
C SER A 46 16.75 25.92 15.79
N SER A 47 17.47 25.23 14.90
CA SER A 47 18.94 25.12 14.92
C SER A 47 19.50 24.40 13.68
N ASN A 48 19.99 25.19 12.70
CA ASN A 48 21.04 24.87 11.70
C ASN A 48 21.17 26.06 10.73
N THR A 49 21.50 27.25 11.24
CA THR A 49 21.21 28.52 10.56
C THR A 49 22.06 28.80 9.31
N SER A 50 23.34 28.44 9.23
CA SER A 50 24.18 28.88 8.10
C SER A 50 23.89 28.18 6.75
N ASN A 51 23.82 26.85 6.73
CA ASN A 51 23.47 26.10 5.51
C ASN A 51 22.01 26.30 5.11
N THR A 52 21.11 26.34 6.09
CA THR A 52 19.66 26.49 5.84
C THR A 52 19.33 27.89 5.31
N ILE A 53 20.01 28.94 5.77
CA ILE A 53 19.83 30.31 5.25
C ILE A 53 20.28 30.39 3.78
N ASN A 54 21.39 29.76 3.41
CA ASN A 54 21.92 29.81 2.05
C ASN A 54 21.02 29.02 1.07
N ILE A 55 20.50 27.86 1.50
CA ILE A 55 19.50 27.09 0.77
C ILE A 55 18.19 27.88 0.62
N TYR A 56 17.73 28.55 1.69
CA TYR A 56 16.51 29.37 1.66
C TYR A 56 16.65 30.57 0.72
N GLN A 57 17.79 31.25 0.71
CA GLN A 57 18.02 32.38 -0.19
C GLN A 57 18.07 31.94 -1.65
N ASN A 58 18.76 30.85 -1.95
CA ASN A 58 18.81 30.29 -3.30
C ASN A 58 17.41 29.82 -3.75
N LEU A 59 16.66 29.13 -2.88
CA LEU A 59 15.26 28.75 -3.13
C LEU A 59 14.36 29.95 -3.39
N LEU A 60 14.49 31.03 -2.61
CA LEU A 60 13.72 32.26 -2.82
C LEU A 60 14.05 32.91 -4.16
N GLN A 61 15.31 32.85 -4.59
CA GLN A 61 15.74 33.34 -5.90
C GLN A 61 15.18 32.49 -7.04
N ILE A 62 15.28 31.16 -6.95
CA ILE A 62 14.74 30.24 -7.96
C ILE A 62 13.20 30.34 -8.01
N LYS A 63 12.52 30.36 -6.86
CA LYS A 63 11.06 30.55 -6.79
C LYS A 63 10.64 31.91 -7.34
N ARG A 64 11.35 32.99 -7.04
CA ARG A 64 11.10 34.31 -7.65
C ARG A 64 11.33 34.27 -9.15
N TRP A 65 12.39 33.63 -9.62
CA TRP A 65 12.66 33.53 -11.05
C TRP A 65 11.52 32.78 -11.77
N LEU A 66 11.10 31.62 -11.24
CA LEU A 66 9.99 30.83 -11.77
C LEU A 66 8.63 31.54 -11.69
N GLN A 67 8.49 32.54 -10.81
CA GLN A 67 7.28 33.39 -10.74
C GLN A 67 7.16 34.36 -11.91
N TYR A 68 8.28 34.76 -12.51
CA TYR A 68 8.32 35.80 -13.55
C TYR A 68 8.74 35.29 -14.93
N ASN A 69 9.28 34.08 -15.02
CA ASN A 69 9.82 33.53 -16.27
C ASN A 69 9.20 32.16 -16.56
N VAL A 70 8.62 32.01 -17.75
CA VAL A 70 8.09 30.76 -18.30
C VAL A 70 8.81 30.33 -19.59
N GLU A 71 9.77 31.15 -20.03
CA GLU A 71 10.67 30.88 -21.15
C GLU A 71 12.08 31.43 -20.82
N PRO A 72 13.15 30.82 -21.35
CA PRO A 72 13.14 29.62 -22.18
C PRO A 72 12.77 28.35 -21.37
N LEU A 73 11.92 27.48 -21.96
CA LEU A 73 11.34 26.33 -21.27
C LEU A 73 12.40 25.39 -20.67
N GLU A 74 13.55 25.28 -21.31
CA GLU A 74 14.68 24.48 -20.82
C GLU A 74 15.21 24.99 -19.48
N GLU A 75 15.35 26.31 -19.32
CA GLU A 75 15.80 26.94 -18.08
C GLU A 75 14.74 26.85 -16.97
N VAL A 76 13.46 26.96 -17.34
CA VAL A 76 12.32 26.75 -16.42
C VAL A 76 12.35 25.32 -15.89
N LEU A 77 12.52 24.31 -16.74
CA LEU A 77 12.54 22.91 -16.34
C LEU A 77 13.70 22.59 -15.39
N ILE A 78 14.88 23.15 -15.65
CA ILE A 78 16.04 23.02 -14.75
C ILE A 78 15.71 23.59 -13.37
N LYS A 79 15.22 24.83 -13.33
CA LYS A 79 14.86 25.50 -12.07
C LYS A 79 13.68 24.82 -11.36
N TRP A 80 12.75 24.22 -12.09
CA TRP A 80 11.67 23.43 -11.52
C TRP A 80 12.19 22.14 -10.87
N GLN A 81 13.07 21.41 -11.54
CA GLN A 81 13.74 20.23 -10.97
C GLN A 81 14.52 20.60 -9.69
N GLU A 82 15.20 21.74 -9.68
CA GLU A 82 15.86 22.27 -8.48
C GLU A 82 14.86 22.52 -7.35
N THR A 83 13.73 23.19 -7.62
CA THR A 83 12.71 23.44 -6.57
C THR A 83 12.05 22.18 -6.04
N ILE A 84 11.81 21.15 -6.87
CA ILE A 84 11.25 19.86 -6.41
C ILE A 84 12.19 19.21 -5.39
N ASN A 85 13.49 19.21 -5.65
CA ASN A 85 14.47 18.65 -4.72
C ASN A 85 14.48 19.42 -3.40
N ILE A 86 14.44 20.75 -3.45
CA ILE A 86 14.50 21.56 -2.24
C ILE A 86 13.17 21.51 -1.46
N ASP A 87 12.02 21.51 -2.13
CA ASP A 87 10.71 21.36 -1.48
C ASP A 87 10.56 19.96 -0.86
N PHE A 88 11.09 18.92 -1.51
CA PHE A 88 11.16 17.58 -0.93
C PHE A 88 12.08 17.53 0.29
N GLU A 89 13.25 18.15 0.24
CA GLU A 89 14.18 18.29 1.37
C GLU A 89 13.58 19.12 2.52
N PHE A 90 12.73 20.11 2.20
CA PHE A 90 11.99 20.87 3.19
C PHE A 90 10.91 20.01 3.90
N ILE A 91 10.16 19.20 3.14
CA ILE A 91 9.16 18.29 3.70
C ILE A 91 9.84 17.16 4.49
N TYR A 92 10.96 16.66 3.99
CA TYR A 92 11.72 15.53 4.54
C TYR A 92 13.20 15.87 4.67
N THR A 93 13.55 16.61 5.71
CA THR A 93 14.93 17.05 5.99
C THR A 93 15.89 15.87 6.04
N GLY A 94 16.96 15.95 5.25
CA GLY A 94 18.00 14.93 5.06
C GLY A 94 17.68 13.88 3.99
N ALA A 95 16.52 13.92 3.32
CA ALA A 95 16.04 12.84 2.46
C ALA A 95 16.15 13.05 0.94
N GLY A 96 16.71 14.18 0.51
CA GLY A 96 16.86 14.59 -0.90
C GLY A 96 17.57 13.56 -1.77
N ASP A 97 18.78 13.13 -1.38
CA ASP A 97 19.62 12.22 -2.18
C ASP A 97 19.67 10.77 -1.66
N LEU A 98 19.05 10.50 -0.51
CA LEU A 98 19.05 9.19 0.17
C LEU A 98 18.61 8.03 -0.75
N TYR A 99 17.74 8.28 -1.74
CA TYR A 99 17.32 7.26 -2.70
C TYR A 99 18.48 6.80 -3.59
N PHE A 100 19.26 7.75 -4.11
CA PHE A 100 20.34 7.50 -5.05
C PHE A 100 21.50 6.76 -4.38
N GLU A 101 21.88 7.20 -3.18
CA GLU A 101 22.94 6.55 -2.39
C GLU A 101 22.60 5.08 -2.10
N LYS A 102 21.38 4.81 -1.65
CA LYS A 102 20.95 3.46 -1.28
C LYS A 102 20.66 2.55 -2.47
N TRP A 103 20.26 3.10 -3.62
CA TRP A 103 20.00 2.31 -4.83
C TRP A 103 21.24 1.54 -5.30
N SER A 104 22.41 2.17 -5.18
CA SER A 104 23.70 1.58 -5.55
C SER A 104 24.01 0.26 -4.81
N HIS A 105 23.52 0.12 -3.58
CA HIS A 105 23.68 -1.09 -2.76
C HIS A 105 22.57 -2.13 -2.99
N LEU A 106 21.38 -1.70 -3.43
CA LEU A 106 20.21 -2.56 -3.60
C LEU A 106 20.21 -3.26 -4.96
N ALA A 107 20.49 -2.52 -6.04
CA ALA A 107 20.44 -3.05 -7.40
C ALA A 107 21.31 -4.31 -7.57
N PRO A 108 22.56 -4.39 -7.06
CA PRO A 108 23.37 -5.61 -7.15
C PRO A 108 22.75 -6.81 -6.42
N ARG A 109 22.09 -6.60 -5.27
CA ARG A 109 21.45 -7.69 -4.50
C ARG A 109 20.24 -8.25 -5.25
N ILE A 110 19.44 -7.40 -5.88
CA ILE A 110 18.32 -7.84 -6.72
C ILE A 110 18.85 -8.60 -7.95
N ILE A 111 19.93 -8.11 -8.57
CA ILE A 111 20.55 -8.75 -9.73
C ILE A 111 21.16 -10.13 -9.38
N THR A 112 21.75 -10.30 -8.20
CA THR A 112 22.37 -11.58 -7.78
C THR A 112 21.33 -12.68 -7.61
N LEU A 113 20.09 -12.30 -7.30
CA LEU A 113 18.95 -13.23 -7.23
C LEU A 113 18.47 -13.69 -8.62
N MET A 114 19.02 -13.12 -9.70
CA MET A 114 18.61 -13.40 -11.07
C MET A 114 19.60 -14.35 -11.76
N LYS A 115 19.09 -15.46 -12.29
CA LYS A 115 19.84 -16.38 -13.17
C LYS A 115 19.94 -15.87 -14.62
N THR A 116 20.03 -14.56 -14.85
CA THR A 116 20.15 -14.02 -16.22
C THR A 116 21.53 -13.42 -16.44
N ASN A 117 22.21 -13.89 -17.49
CA ASN A 117 23.48 -13.37 -17.97
C ASN A 117 23.30 -11.98 -18.61
N VAL A 118 22.97 -10.96 -17.82
CA VAL A 118 22.91 -9.57 -18.29
C VAL A 118 24.33 -9.00 -18.39
N LYS A 119 25.01 -9.39 -19.47
CA LYS A 119 26.17 -8.65 -19.99
C LYS A 119 25.60 -7.43 -20.72
N ASN A 120 25.57 -6.25 -20.09
CA ASN A 120 25.64 -4.90 -20.68
C ASN A 120 25.35 -3.82 -19.61
N GLY A 121 25.67 -2.55 -19.91
CA GLY A 121 25.93 -1.45 -18.97
C GLY A 121 24.91 -1.14 -17.84
N ASN A 122 25.31 -0.30 -16.88
CA ASN A 122 24.56 -0.06 -15.63
C ASN A 122 23.13 0.48 -15.83
N ASN A 123 22.86 1.25 -16.89
CA ASN A 123 21.54 1.85 -17.08
C ASN A 123 20.49 0.82 -17.54
N SER A 124 20.82 -0.02 -18.53
CA SER A 124 19.92 -1.10 -18.99
C SER A 124 19.66 -2.13 -17.88
N ARG A 125 20.66 -2.41 -17.03
CA ARG A 125 20.47 -3.22 -15.81
C ARG A 125 19.43 -2.61 -14.86
N ASN A 126 19.52 -1.32 -14.57
CA ASN A 126 18.57 -0.66 -13.67
C ASN A 126 17.15 -0.68 -14.24
N VAL A 127 16.98 -0.47 -15.55
CA VAL A 127 15.67 -0.55 -16.21
C VAL A 127 15.06 -1.93 -15.99
N VAL A 128 15.83 -2.99 -16.26
CA VAL A 128 15.38 -4.38 -16.05
C VAL A 128 15.02 -4.64 -14.59
N VAL A 129 15.83 -4.17 -13.64
CA VAL A 129 15.54 -4.31 -12.19
C VAL A 129 14.20 -3.65 -11.84
N PHE A 130 13.96 -2.41 -12.28
CA PHE A 130 12.71 -1.71 -12.02
C PHE A 130 11.49 -2.36 -12.70
N THR A 131 11.65 -2.85 -13.93
CA THR A 131 10.62 -3.61 -14.64
C THR A 131 10.22 -4.87 -13.86
N LEU A 132 11.20 -5.53 -13.24
CA LEU A 132 11.00 -6.73 -12.44
C LEU A 132 10.41 -6.45 -11.06
N LEU A 133 10.56 -5.24 -10.50
CA LEU A 133 9.87 -4.87 -9.26
C LEU A 133 8.35 -5.02 -9.40
N SER A 134 7.78 -4.72 -10.58
CA SER A 134 6.35 -4.94 -10.85
C SER A 134 5.96 -6.42 -10.83
N SER A 135 6.90 -7.32 -11.16
CA SER A 135 6.70 -8.77 -11.07
C SER A 135 6.92 -9.30 -9.65
N MET A 136 7.81 -8.68 -8.87
CA MET A 136 8.04 -9.00 -7.45
C MET A 136 6.91 -8.47 -6.55
N LYS A 137 6.30 -7.35 -6.92
CA LYS A 137 5.18 -6.69 -6.23
C LYS A 137 3.91 -6.87 -7.04
N ILE A 138 3.41 -8.11 -7.01
CA ILE A 138 2.18 -8.50 -7.67
C ILE A 138 1.05 -7.60 -7.18
N PRO A 139 0.34 -6.88 -8.07
CA PRO A 139 -0.75 -6.01 -7.67
C PRO A 139 -1.88 -6.81 -7.03
N THR A 140 -2.38 -6.32 -5.90
CA THR A 140 -3.49 -6.93 -5.16
C THR A 140 -4.84 -6.24 -5.40
N THR A 141 -4.83 -5.12 -6.13
CA THR A 141 -6.00 -4.30 -6.42
C THR A 141 -7.00 -4.98 -7.34
N LYS A 142 -8.28 -4.75 -7.06
CA LYS A 142 -9.42 -5.19 -7.88
C LYS A 142 -10.16 -3.95 -8.38
N SER A 143 -10.52 -3.91 -9.66
CA SER A 143 -11.40 -2.90 -10.24
C SER A 143 -12.77 -3.51 -10.56
N VAL A 144 -13.82 -2.69 -10.49
CA VAL A 144 -15.17 -3.11 -10.90
C VAL A 144 -15.45 -2.53 -12.27
N GLU A 145 -15.55 -3.39 -13.26
CA GLU A 145 -15.95 -3.03 -14.61
C GLU A 145 -17.46 -3.27 -14.75
N ILE A 146 -18.20 -2.25 -15.16
CA ILE A 146 -19.63 -2.37 -15.44
C ILE A 146 -19.77 -2.57 -16.94
N ASP A 147 -20.23 -3.74 -17.34
CA ASP A 147 -20.55 -4.02 -18.74
C ASP A 147 -21.58 -3.00 -19.23
N LYS A 148 -21.22 -2.25 -20.29
CA LYS A 148 -22.03 -1.14 -20.81
C LYS A 148 -23.40 -1.60 -21.32
N LEU A 149 -23.50 -2.84 -21.82
CA LEU A 149 -24.73 -3.39 -22.40
C LEU A 149 -25.55 -4.12 -21.35
N THR A 150 -24.92 -5.00 -20.57
CA THR A 150 -25.64 -5.86 -19.62
C THR A 150 -25.83 -5.23 -18.24
N LYS A 151 -25.11 -4.13 -17.95
CA LYS A 151 -24.97 -3.50 -16.62
C LYS A 151 -24.51 -4.46 -15.52
N ILE A 152 -24.01 -5.64 -15.89
CA ILE A 152 -23.47 -6.62 -14.97
C ILE A 152 -22.11 -6.12 -14.49
N LYS A 153 -21.94 -6.08 -13.17
CA LYS A 153 -20.67 -5.77 -12.52
C LYS A 153 -19.74 -6.98 -12.64
N ARG A 154 -18.58 -6.80 -13.23
CA ARG A 154 -17.49 -7.78 -13.25
C ARG A 154 -16.32 -7.24 -12.43
N ILE A 155 -15.80 -8.07 -11.56
CA ILE A 155 -14.60 -7.74 -10.79
C ILE A 155 -13.40 -8.19 -11.63
N THR A 156 -12.58 -7.23 -12.05
CA THR A 156 -11.34 -7.46 -12.77
C THR A 156 -10.16 -7.26 -11.81
N LYS A 157 -9.21 -8.19 -11.82
CA LYS A 157 -7.98 -8.06 -11.03
C LYS A 157 -6.94 -7.31 -11.84
N THR A 158 -6.25 -6.35 -11.23
CA THR A 158 -5.10 -5.68 -11.84
C THR A 158 -4.04 -6.71 -12.21
N SER A 159 -3.52 -6.66 -13.43
CA SER A 159 -2.45 -7.55 -13.88
C SER A 159 -1.05 -6.98 -13.61
N ILE A 160 -0.03 -7.83 -13.61
CA ILE A 160 1.38 -7.39 -13.55
C ILE A 160 1.70 -6.44 -14.71
N ALA A 161 1.08 -6.64 -15.89
CA ALA A 161 1.25 -5.75 -17.03
C ALA A 161 0.66 -4.36 -16.75
N ASP A 162 -0.49 -4.28 -16.09
CA ASP A 162 -1.12 -3.01 -15.70
C ASP A 162 -0.27 -2.29 -14.65
N ALA A 163 0.19 -3.01 -13.61
CA ALA A 163 1.10 -2.47 -12.60
C ALA A 163 2.39 -1.94 -13.24
N ARG A 164 2.98 -2.70 -14.17
CA ARG A 164 4.15 -2.27 -14.91
C ARG A 164 3.87 -1.02 -15.73
N LYS A 165 2.80 -1.00 -16.54
CA LYS A 165 2.42 0.13 -17.40
C LYS A 165 2.09 1.39 -16.59
N SER A 166 1.54 1.23 -15.39
CA SER A 166 1.21 2.29 -14.43
C SER A 166 2.47 2.84 -13.73
N PHE A 167 3.45 1.97 -13.42
CA PHE A 167 4.73 2.38 -12.86
C PHE A 167 5.66 3.03 -13.90
N MET A 168 5.86 2.33 -15.02
CA MET A 168 6.74 2.71 -16.12
C MET A 168 6.19 2.27 -17.49
N ARG A 169 6.07 3.23 -18.40
CA ARG A 169 5.50 3.03 -19.71
C ARG A 169 6.61 3.00 -20.76
N LEU A 170 6.82 1.82 -21.36
CA LEU A 170 7.72 1.66 -22.49
C LEU A 170 6.96 1.91 -23.80
N VAL A 171 7.53 2.75 -24.66
CA VAL A 171 7.03 3.04 -26.00
C VAL A 171 8.18 3.08 -27.01
N PRO A 172 7.98 2.64 -28.27
CA PRO A 172 9.06 2.64 -29.27
C PRO A 172 9.52 4.06 -29.63
N THR A 173 8.57 4.97 -29.84
CA THR A 173 8.85 6.34 -30.28
C THR A 173 8.19 7.40 -29.39
N THR A 174 8.69 8.63 -29.47
CA THR A 174 8.09 9.80 -28.77
C THR A 174 6.68 10.10 -29.27
N ASN A 175 6.35 9.79 -30.53
CA ASN A 175 4.99 10.01 -31.05
C ASN A 175 4.01 9.01 -30.43
N ASP A 176 4.41 7.75 -30.29
CA ASP A 176 3.61 6.74 -29.60
C ASP A 176 3.36 7.14 -28.15
N LEU A 177 4.35 7.75 -27.50
CA LEU A 177 4.20 8.28 -26.16
C LEU A 177 3.08 9.32 -26.09
N TYR A 178 3.08 10.31 -26.98
CA TYR A 178 2.05 11.36 -27.00
C TYR A 178 0.65 10.79 -27.22
N VAL A 179 0.51 9.85 -28.16
CA VAL A 179 -0.77 9.20 -28.45
C VAL A 179 -1.27 8.41 -27.24
N GLN A 180 -0.42 7.61 -26.61
CA GLN A 180 -0.80 6.82 -25.44
C GLN A 180 -1.15 7.67 -24.23
N ILE A 181 -0.47 8.80 -24.03
CA ILE A 181 -0.77 9.72 -22.94
C ILE A 181 -2.12 10.40 -23.16
N GLN A 182 -2.39 10.86 -24.38
CA GLN A 182 -3.69 11.47 -24.69
C GLN A 182 -4.84 10.49 -24.47
N SER A 183 -4.68 9.24 -24.93
CA SER A 183 -5.66 8.19 -24.67
C SER A 183 -5.88 7.94 -23.18
N GLU A 184 -4.83 7.99 -22.36
CA GLU A 184 -4.94 7.82 -20.90
C GLU A 184 -5.67 9.00 -20.24
N ILE A 185 -5.41 10.23 -20.69
CA ILE A 185 -6.11 11.43 -20.23
C ILE A 185 -7.61 11.33 -20.53
N ASP A 186 -7.97 10.93 -21.74
CA ASP A 186 -9.36 10.77 -22.17
C ASP A 186 -10.07 9.68 -21.35
N ASN A 187 -9.36 8.57 -21.05
CA ASN A 187 -9.86 7.52 -20.17
C ASN A 187 -10.12 8.05 -18.74
N CYS A 188 -9.19 8.82 -18.17
CA CYS A 188 -9.35 9.43 -16.85
C CYS A 188 -10.56 10.38 -16.81
N TYR A 189 -10.76 11.21 -17.84
CA TYR A 189 -11.94 12.06 -17.96
C TYR A 189 -13.23 11.25 -17.99
N SER A 190 -13.28 10.15 -18.75
CA SER A 190 -14.45 9.28 -18.83
C SER A 190 -14.80 8.61 -17.50
N MET A 191 -13.78 8.23 -16.72
CA MET A 191 -13.92 7.56 -15.42
C MET A 191 -14.05 8.52 -14.24
N LYS A 192 -13.92 9.83 -14.45
CA LYS A 192 -13.84 10.87 -13.40
C LYS A 192 -12.71 10.59 -12.40
N THR A 193 -11.59 10.09 -12.90
CA THR A 193 -10.38 9.82 -12.11
C THR A 193 -9.28 10.82 -12.43
N THR A 194 -8.26 10.89 -11.57
CA THR A 194 -7.09 11.76 -11.76
C THR A 194 -5.92 10.94 -12.30
N LEU A 195 -5.22 11.47 -13.31
CA LEU A 195 -3.98 10.89 -13.81
C LEU A 195 -2.83 11.22 -12.85
N GLN A 196 -2.22 10.19 -12.27
CA GLN A 196 -1.04 10.34 -11.42
C GLN A 196 0.24 10.48 -12.27
N PRO A 197 1.34 11.00 -11.71
CA PRO A 197 2.64 10.96 -12.37
C PRO A 197 3.07 9.53 -12.69
N PHE A 198 3.71 9.33 -13.84
CA PHE A 198 4.31 8.05 -14.22
C PHE A 198 5.56 8.26 -15.07
N ILE A 199 6.41 7.22 -15.09
CA ILE A 199 7.68 7.21 -15.81
C ILE A 199 7.44 6.77 -17.25
N CYS A 200 8.08 7.43 -18.19
CA CYS A 200 8.04 7.13 -19.62
C CYS A 200 9.43 6.73 -20.10
N ILE A 201 9.49 5.62 -20.85
CA ILE A 201 10.72 5.07 -21.41
C ILE A 201 10.53 4.97 -22.91
N VAL A 202 11.39 5.62 -23.68
CA VAL A 202 11.38 5.53 -25.15
C VAL A 202 12.47 4.59 -25.60
N GLY A 203 12.09 3.51 -26.28
CA GLY A 203 12.99 2.47 -26.80
C GLY A 203 12.21 1.25 -27.28
N ASP A 204 12.87 0.44 -28.09
CA ASP A 204 12.28 -0.75 -28.70
C ASP A 204 11.99 -1.83 -27.64
N ASP A 205 12.87 -1.91 -26.62
CA ASP A 205 12.73 -2.78 -25.46
C ASP A 205 13.40 -2.18 -24.20
N TYR A 206 13.24 -2.84 -23.04
CA TYR A 206 13.81 -2.38 -21.77
C TYR A 206 15.35 -2.42 -21.70
N ILE A 207 15.99 -3.23 -22.55
CA ILE A 207 17.45 -3.36 -22.65
C ILE A 207 17.99 -2.25 -23.56
N THR A 208 17.28 -1.93 -24.64
CA THR A 208 17.64 -0.91 -25.65
C THR A 208 17.02 0.47 -25.38
N ALA A 209 16.48 0.71 -24.17
CA ALA A 209 15.90 1.98 -23.75
C ALA A 209 16.85 3.17 -24.02
N LYS A 210 16.35 4.17 -24.74
CA LYS A 210 17.14 5.31 -25.25
C LYS A 210 16.89 6.59 -24.46
N GLN A 211 15.64 6.85 -24.06
CA GLN A 211 15.26 8.08 -23.37
C GLN A 211 14.35 7.80 -22.18
N PHE A 212 14.47 8.63 -21.14
CA PHE A 212 13.69 8.55 -19.92
C PHE A 212 13.06 9.92 -19.67
N CYS A 213 11.77 9.95 -19.39
CA CYS A 213 11.12 11.16 -18.91
C CYS A 213 10.00 10.85 -17.93
N ASP A 214 9.71 11.79 -17.04
CA ASP A 214 8.49 11.73 -16.23
C ASP A 214 7.40 12.56 -16.91
N TYR A 215 6.15 12.12 -16.81
CA TYR A 215 5.01 12.90 -17.25
C TYR A 215 4.17 13.34 -16.05
N TYR A 216 3.97 14.65 -15.91
CA TYR A 216 3.00 15.20 -14.97
C TYR A 216 2.48 16.55 -15.46
N PHE A 217 1.17 16.76 -15.35
CA PHE A 217 0.50 18.02 -15.66
C PHE A 217 0.90 18.63 -17.02
N ASN A 218 0.75 17.82 -18.08
CA ASN A 218 1.08 18.20 -19.46
C ASN A 218 2.55 18.61 -19.70
N THR A 219 3.45 18.15 -18.84
CA THR A 219 4.88 18.46 -18.89
C THR A 219 5.70 17.17 -18.93
N TYR A 220 6.74 17.16 -19.75
CA TYR A 220 7.68 16.04 -19.91
C TYR A 220 9.03 16.41 -19.29
N TYR A 221 9.42 15.74 -18.22
CA TYR A 221 10.70 15.97 -17.54
C TYR A 221 11.72 15.00 -18.10
N LYS A 222 12.55 15.44 -19.05
CA LYS A 222 13.64 14.60 -19.58
C LYS A 222 14.71 14.38 -18.52
N LEU A 223 15.11 13.12 -18.33
CA LEU A 223 16.00 12.70 -17.26
C LEU A 223 17.14 11.82 -17.80
N PRO A 224 18.33 11.88 -17.19
CA PRO A 224 19.53 11.26 -17.74
C PRO A 224 19.52 9.73 -17.66
N ASN A 225 18.77 9.16 -16.71
CA ASN A 225 18.69 7.72 -16.51
C ASN A 225 17.42 7.33 -15.73
N ILE A 226 17.10 6.03 -15.74
CA ILE A 226 15.89 5.50 -15.08
C ILE A 226 15.88 5.72 -13.57
N VAL A 227 17.04 5.70 -12.90
CA VAL A 227 17.10 5.90 -11.44
C VAL A 227 16.67 7.32 -11.08
N LYS A 228 17.10 8.31 -11.87
CA LYS A 228 16.66 9.70 -11.72
C LYS A 228 15.18 9.89 -12.09
N ALA A 229 14.67 9.16 -13.08
CA ALA A 229 13.23 9.13 -13.37
C ALA A 229 12.40 8.61 -12.18
N VAL A 230 12.81 7.50 -11.56
CA VAL A 230 12.10 6.99 -10.38
C VAL A 230 12.18 7.98 -9.20
N ASP A 231 13.33 8.59 -8.96
CA ASP A 231 13.53 9.56 -7.87
C ASP A 231 12.70 10.84 -8.07
N VAL A 232 12.73 11.44 -9.26
CA VAL A 232 11.98 12.67 -9.57
C VAL A 232 10.48 12.40 -9.55
N CYS A 233 10.01 11.32 -10.17
CA CYS A 233 8.60 10.92 -10.13
C CYS A 233 8.11 10.71 -8.68
N PHE A 234 8.90 10.02 -7.85
CA PHE A 234 8.61 9.86 -6.42
C PHE A 234 8.50 11.21 -5.69
N LYS A 235 9.45 12.12 -5.94
CA LYS A 235 9.44 13.46 -5.33
C LYS A 235 8.24 14.29 -5.77
N ILE A 236 7.86 14.25 -7.04
CA ILE A 236 6.65 14.92 -7.56
C ILE A 236 5.42 14.46 -6.79
N ILE A 237 5.24 13.14 -6.63
CA ILE A 237 4.09 12.57 -5.90
C ILE A 237 4.03 13.11 -4.47
N HIS A 238 5.16 13.19 -3.78
CA HIS A 238 5.20 13.66 -2.39
C HIS A 238 5.08 15.18 -2.24
N VAL A 239 5.79 15.97 -3.05
CA VAL A 239 5.78 17.44 -2.99
C VAL A 239 4.37 17.97 -3.24
N PHE A 240 3.65 17.37 -4.19
CA PHE A 240 2.26 17.74 -4.48
C PHE A 240 1.22 16.97 -3.66
N ASN A 241 1.63 16.12 -2.72
CA ASN A 241 0.75 15.30 -1.89
C ASN A 241 -0.28 14.50 -2.71
N LEU A 242 0.20 13.86 -3.77
CA LEU A 242 -0.60 13.05 -4.68
C LEU A 242 -0.73 11.61 -4.17
N LYS A 243 -1.74 10.89 -4.68
CA LYS A 243 -1.87 9.45 -4.42
C LYS A 243 -0.95 8.67 -5.37
N TYR A 244 -0.39 7.55 -4.93
CA TYR A 244 0.24 6.63 -5.87
C TYR A 244 -0.81 6.09 -6.86
N PRO A 245 -0.39 5.79 -8.11
CA PRO A 245 -1.24 5.04 -9.03
C PRO A 245 -1.65 3.70 -8.39
N MET A 246 -2.94 3.36 -8.46
CA MET A 246 -3.50 2.19 -7.76
C MET A 246 -2.85 0.89 -8.22
N GLU A 247 -2.58 0.75 -9.52
CA GLU A 247 -2.05 -0.49 -10.09
C GLU A 247 -0.60 -0.73 -9.68
N SER A 248 0.17 0.34 -9.44
CA SER A 248 1.58 0.27 -9.05
C SER A 248 1.82 0.66 -7.59
N VAL A 249 0.76 0.76 -6.77
CA VAL A 249 0.85 1.21 -5.36
C VAL A 249 1.83 0.36 -4.55
N LEU A 250 1.91 -0.95 -4.79
CA LEU A 250 2.82 -1.84 -4.09
C LEU A 250 4.29 -1.65 -4.51
N VAL A 251 4.54 -1.24 -5.75
CA VAL A 251 5.88 -0.90 -6.23
C VAL A 251 6.32 0.42 -5.59
N TRP A 252 5.45 1.42 -5.59
CA TRP A 252 5.74 2.72 -4.99
C TRP A 252 5.89 2.66 -3.48
N THR A 253 5.02 1.92 -2.77
CA THR A 253 5.17 1.71 -1.33
C THR A 253 6.42 0.89 -1.00
N PHE A 254 6.87 -0.02 -1.88
CA PHE A 254 8.16 -0.68 -1.71
C PHE A 254 9.33 0.31 -1.86
N ILE A 255 9.29 1.20 -2.86
CA ILE A 255 10.25 2.29 -3.03
C ILE A 255 10.23 3.22 -1.80
N GLN A 256 9.04 3.60 -1.35
CA GLN A 256 8.82 4.39 -0.15
C GLN A 256 9.33 3.68 1.10
N SER A 257 9.14 2.36 1.24
CA SER A 257 9.52 1.54 2.40
C SER A 257 11.00 1.68 2.76
N LYS A 258 11.86 1.95 1.76
CA LYS A 258 13.29 2.20 1.95
C LYS A 258 13.62 3.59 2.52
N LYS A 259 12.71 4.55 2.36
CA LYS A 259 12.74 5.87 3.03
C LYS A 259 11.85 5.91 4.28
N TYR A 260 10.91 4.98 4.44
CA TYR A 260 9.71 5.10 5.28
C TYR A 260 9.96 5.42 6.75
N PHE A 261 11.05 4.90 7.34
CA PHE A 261 11.38 5.20 8.72
C PHE A 261 12.23 6.47 8.90
N GLU A 262 12.89 6.94 7.84
CA GLU A 262 13.72 8.15 7.87
C GLU A 262 12.94 9.42 7.47
N LEU A 263 11.79 9.25 6.80
CA LEU A 263 10.88 10.36 6.49
C LEU A 263 10.27 10.92 7.78
N HIS A 264 10.61 12.18 8.08
CA HIS A 264 10.12 12.87 9.27
C HIS A 264 8.57 12.83 9.33
N GLY A 265 8.01 12.49 10.50
CA GLY A 265 6.56 12.39 10.72
C GLY A 265 5.94 11.01 10.47
N VAL A 266 6.49 10.17 9.58
CA VAL A 266 5.98 8.81 9.35
C VAL A 266 6.25 7.91 10.55
N LEU A 267 7.48 7.91 11.07
CA LEU A 267 7.82 7.18 12.29
C LEU A 267 6.95 7.64 13.46
N ASN A 268 6.79 8.95 13.68
CA ASN A 268 5.98 9.46 14.78
C ASN A 268 4.51 9.03 14.66
N SER A 269 3.95 9.08 13.45
CA SER A 269 2.56 8.62 13.19
C SER A 269 2.42 7.12 13.47
N PHE A 270 3.36 6.32 12.98
CA PHE A 270 3.40 4.87 13.20
C PHE A 270 3.51 4.52 14.69
N LEU A 271 4.41 5.18 15.42
CA LEU A 271 4.58 4.99 16.86
C LEU A 271 3.32 5.37 17.63
N THR A 272 2.67 6.47 17.26
CA THR A 272 1.40 6.89 17.85
C THR A 272 0.33 5.82 17.64
N ILE A 273 0.19 5.28 16.42
CA ILE A 273 -0.76 4.22 16.10
C ILE A 273 -0.47 2.96 16.91
N ILE A 274 0.79 2.54 17.03
CA ILE A 274 1.17 1.38 17.84
C ILE A 274 0.79 1.59 19.30
N THR A 275 1.15 2.73 19.89
CA THR A 275 0.85 3.04 21.30
C THR A 275 -0.66 3.07 21.55
N LEU A 276 -1.43 3.67 20.65
CA LEU A 276 -2.89 3.68 20.74
C LEU A 276 -3.47 2.26 20.69
N ASN A 277 -3.00 1.43 19.75
CA ASN A 277 -3.49 0.06 19.61
C ASN A 277 -3.09 -0.86 20.77
N MET A 278 -1.90 -0.67 21.35
CA MET A 278 -1.47 -1.42 22.54
C MET A 278 -2.35 -1.12 23.77
N ASN A 279 -2.83 0.11 23.90
CA ASN A 279 -3.62 0.58 25.03
C ASN A 279 -5.14 0.47 24.81
N TYR A 280 -5.59 0.08 23.62
CA TYR A 280 -7.01 -0.01 23.32
C TYR A 280 -7.65 -1.23 24.00
N VAL A 281 -8.81 -1.02 24.64
CA VAL A 281 -9.51 -2.04 25.46
C VAL A 281 -10.76 -2.60 24.77
N GLY A 282 -11.28 -1.95 23.73
CA GLY A 282 -12.55 -2.34 23.09
C GLY A 282 -12.47 -3.53 22.13
N TYR A 283 -11.28 -3.92 21.66
CA TYR A 283 -11.05 -5.11 20.85
C TYR A 283 -9.60 -5.59 21.02
N THR A 284 -9.38 -6.89 20.86
CA THR A 284 -8.05 -7.49 20.91
C THR A 284 -7.47 -7.63 19.50
N ASN A 285 -6.31 -7.04 19.26
CA ASN A 285 -5.49 -7.20 18.06
C ASN A 285 -4.14 -7.86 18.43
N PHE A 286 -3.25 -8.04 17.46
CA PHE A 286 -1.94 -8.63 17.73
C PHE A 286 -1.07 -7.80 18.71
N LEU A 287 -1.18 -6.47 18.71
CA LEU A 287 -0.35 -5.58 19.53
C LEU A 287 -0.77 -5.57 21.01
N ASN A 288 -2.05 -5.78 21.33
CA ASN A 288 -2.54 -5.81 22.72
C ASN A 288 -2.83 -7.24 23.24
N CYS A 289 -2.53 -8.27 22.45
CA CYS A 289 -2.69 -9.66 22.87
C CYS A 289 -1.64 -10.08 23.91
N GLU A 290 -1.97 -11.12 24.68
CA GLU A 290 -1.11 -11.62 25.76
C GLU A 290 0.25 -12.11 25.25
N LEU A 291 0.27 -12.79 24.09
CA LEU A 291 1.50 -13.28 23.47
C LEU A 291 2.49 -12.14 23.19
N TRP A 292 2.03 -11.05 22.57
CA TRP A 292 2.90 -9.92 22.23
C TRP A 292 3.35 -9.17 23.48
N LYS A 293 2.47 -9.01 24.48
CA LYS A 293 2.83 -8.45 25.79
C LYS A 293 3.97 -9.22 26.45
N GLN A 294 3.87 -10.55 26.50
CA GLN A 294 4.94 -11.41 27.03
C GLN A 294 6.24 -11.25 26.24
N LYS A 295 6.16 -11.13 24.92
CA LYS A 295 7.34 -10.91 24.07
C LYS A 295 7.99 -9.54 24.31
N MET A 296 7.21 -8.50 24.60
CA MET A 296 7.73 -7.18 24.95
C MET A 296 8.46 -7.16 26.29
N LEU A 297 8.10 -8.03 27.24
CA LEU A 297 8.83 -8.18 28.51
C LEU A 297 10.28 -8.64 28.30
N LEU A 298 10.57 -9.38 27.22
CA LEU A 298 11.93 -9.83 26.86
C LEU A 298 12.80 -8.69 26.30
N HIS A 299 12.20 -7.54 26.00
CA HIS A 299 12.86 -6.41 25.36
C HIS A 299 12.61 -5.10 26.12
N PRO A 300 13.03 -5.00 27.40
CA PRO A 300 12.80 -3.81 28.21
C PRO A 300 13.48 -2.60 27.58
N ASN A 301 12.76 -1.46 27.55
CA ASN A 301 13.22 -0.18 27.01
C ASN A 301 13.63 -0.19 25.53
N LYS A 302 13.27 -1.24 24.77
CA LYS A 302 13.48 -1.29 23.32
C LYS A 302 12.19 -0.93 22.60
N LEU A 303 12.33 -0.16 21.53
CA LEU A 303 11.23 0.09 20.61
C LEU A 303 11.18 -1.04 19.58
N VAL A 304 10.34 -2.04 19.85
CA VAL A 304 10.23 -3.26 19.04
C VAL A 304 8.99 -3.22 18.15
N ILE A 305 9.19 -3.49 16.86
CA ILE A 305 8.14 -3.57 15.85
C ILE A 305 7.89 -5.04 15.52
N PRO A 306 6.64 -5.54 15.63
CA PRO A 306 6.30 -6.87 15.16
C PRO A 306 6.32 -6.95 13.64
N TYR A 307 6.81 -8.07 13.10
CA TYR A 307 6.59 -8.44 11.71
C TYR A 307 6.05 -9.87 11.60
N PHE A 308 5.22 -10.11 10.60
CA PHE A 308 4.75 -11.46 10.28
C PHE A 308 5.56 -12.01 9.11
N LEU A 309 6.13 -13.20 9.30
CA LEU A 309 6.92 -13.87 8.29
C LEU A 309 6.02 -14.81 7.51
N TYR A 310 5.68 -14.42 6.28
CA TYR A 310 5.04 -15.30 5.32
C TYR A 310 6.11 -16.05 4.52
N PHE A 311 6.07 -17.38 4.54
CA PHE A 311 6.97 -18.23 3.77
C PHE A 311 6.19 -18.99 2.70
N ASP A 312 6.62 -18.84 1.46
CA ASP A 312 5.99 -19.47 0.31
C ASP A 312 7.00 -19.60 -0.84
N GLU A 313 6.71 -20.49 -1.78
CA GLU A 313 7.51 -20.62 -2.99
C GLU A 313 7.29 -19.40 -3.89
N PHE A 314 8.38 -18.77 -4.33
CA PHE A 314 8.28 -17.68 -5.28
C PHE A 314 7.93 -18.22 -6.67
N GLU A 315 6.66 -18.07 -7.05
CA GLU A 315 6.18 -18.44 -8.38
C GLU A 315 5.85 -17.19 -9.21
N VAL A 316 6.55 -17.02 -10.34
CA VAL A 316 6.42 -15.85 -11.23
C VAL A 316 5.00 -15.67 -11.78
N ASN A 317 4.14 -16.70 -11.69
CA ASN A 317 2.77 -16.70 -12.24
C ASN A 317 1.70 -17.35 -11.35
N ASN A 318 1.99 -17.74 -10.09
CA ASN A 318 1.02 -18.46 -9.26
C ASN A 318 0.47 -17.60 -8.12
N ARG A 319 -0.86 -17.65 -7.97
CA ARG A 319 -1.70 -16.63 -7.30
C ARG A 319 -2.13 -17.02 -5.88
N LEU A 320 -1.36 -17.85 -5.17
CA LEU A 320 -1.80 -18.44 -3.90
C LEU A 320 -0.98 -17.99 -2.69
N GLY A 321 -0.75 -16.68 -2.57
CA GLY A 321 -0.23 -16.06 -1.35
C GLY A 321 -1.16 -14.96 -0.83
N SER A 322 -1.38 -14.91 0.48
CA SER A 322 -2.43 -14.13 1.16
C SER A 322 -2.34 -12.62 0.87
N HIS A 323 -3.51 -12.00 0.70
CA HIS A 323 -3.80 -10.58 0.39
C HIS A 323 -3.28 -9.54 1.41
N SER A 324 -2.23 -9.85 2.18
CA SER A 324 -1.53 -8.87 3.01
C SER A 324 -0.59 -8.03 2.13
N SER A 325 -0.48 -6.73 2.42
CA SER A 325 0.55 -5.85 1.84
C SER A 325 1.93 -6.25 2.40
N SER A 326 2.41 -7.44 2.04
CA SER A 326 3.64 -8.02 2.57
C SER A 326 4.88 -7.38 1.93
N ILE A 327 5.84 -7.04 2.78
CA ILE A 327 7.15 -6.59 2.34
C ILE A 327 8.03 -7.83 2.21
N LEU A 328 8.57 -8.06 1.01
CA LEU A 328 9.51 -9.15 0.74
C LEU A 328 10.70 -9.03 1.71
N ALA A 329 10.81 -9.97 2.63
CA ALA A 329 11.86 -10.01 3.64
C ALA A 329 13.16 -10.61 3.09
N ALA A 330 13.05 -11.73 2.36
CA ALA A 330 14.18 -12.42 1.74
C ALA A 330 13.71 -13.19 0.49
N LEU A 331 14.61 -13.35 -0.48
CA LEU A 331 14.48 -14.28 -1.60
C LEU A 331 15.75 -15.13 -1.62
N PHE A 332 15.61 -16.43 -1.75
CA PHE A 332 16.73 -17.38 -1.80
C PHE A 332 16.34 -18.59 -2.65
N ASN A 333 17.34 -19.30 -3.16
CA ASN A 333 17.10 -20.50 -3.93
C ASN A 333 16.70 -21.64 -2.98
N SER A 334 15.70 -22.45 -3.34
CA SER A 334 15.27 -23.59 -2.52
C SER A 334 16.39 -24.63 -2.32
N LYS A 335 17.40 -24.65 -3.19
CA LYS A 335 18.62 -25.46 -3.00
C LYS A 335 19.53 -24.93 -1.89
N ASP A 336 19.53 -23.62 -1.67
CA ASP A 336 20.35 -22.98 -0.63
C ASP A 336 19.86 -23.35 0.76
N LEU A 337 18.55 -23.53 0.95
CA LEU A 337 17.95 -24.09 2.18
C LEU A 337 18.46 -25.49 2.54
N LYS A 338 18.90 -26.28 1.54
CA LYS A 338 19.42 -27.64 1.77
C LYS A 338 20.90 -27.66 2.13
N GLN A 339 21.66 -26.63 1.74
CA GLN A 339 23.12 -26.55 1.93
C GLN A 339 23.54 -25.57 3.02
N LEU A 340 22.77 -24.50 3.22
CA LEU A 340 22.99 -23.45 4.20
C LEU A 340 21.95 -23.63 5.30
N VAL A 341 22.40 -23.95 6.51
CA VAL A 341 21.59 -23.97 7.72
C VAL A 341 20.79 -22.65 7.84
N ASN A 342 19.57 -22.73 8.39
CA ASN A 342 18.61 -21.62 8.57
C ASN A 342 19.27 -20.27 8.97
N ASP A 343 20.32 -20.32 9.77
CA ASP A 343 21.07 -19.16 10.27
C ASP A 343 21.55 -18.20 9.18
N LYS A 344 22.00 -18.69 8.01
CA LYS A 344 22.46 -17.82 6.91
C LYS A 344 21.31 -17.21 6.12
N VAL A 345 20.21 -17.94 5.98
CA VAL A 345 19.01 -17.47 5.26
C VAL A 345 18.31 -16.38 6.06
N PHE A 346 18.18 -16.59 7.37
CA PHE A 346 17.51 -15.65 8.28
C PHE A 346 18.44 -14.66 8.96
N TYR A 347 19.75 -14.67 8.65
CA TYR A 347 20.75 -13.79 9.25
C TYR A 347 20.31 -12.33 9.29
N ASN A 348 19.77 -11.81 8.18
CA ASN A 348 19.33 -10.41 8.14
C ASN A 348 18.16 -10.13 9.09
N LEU A 349 17.24 -11.09 9.27
CA LEU A 349 16.13 -10.96 10.21
C LEU A 349 16.61 -11.06 11.66
N ILE A 350 17.49 -12.04 11.95
CA ILE A 350 18.13 -12.19 13.26
C ILE A 350 18.93 -10.93 13.62
N ASN A 351 19.62 -10.33 12.65
CA ASN A 351 20.36 -9.09 12.83
C ASN A 351 19.43 -7.91 13.16
N LEU A 352 18.25 -7.81 12.52
CA LEU A 352 17.25 -6.80 12.85
C LEU A 352 16.66 -6.97 14.26
N GLU A 353 16.57 -8.20 14.75
CA GLU A 353 16.09 -8.50 16.12
C GLU A 353 17.16 -8.19 17.18
N ASN A 354 18.41 -8.58 16.93
CA ASN A 354 19.49 -8.40 17.90
C ASN A 354 20.07 -6.99 17.91
N ASN A 355 20.38 -6.47 16.72
CA ASN A 355 21.13 -5.21 16.56
C ASN A 355 20.22 -4.02 16.24
N GLY A 356 19.05 -4.27 15.65
CA GLY A 356 18.10 -3.22 15.26
C GLY A 356 18.61 -2.35 14.10
N VAL A 357 17.88 -1.27 13.84
CA VAL A 357 18.21 -0.23 12.87
C VAL A 357 18.25 1.10 13.60
N GLU A 358 19.37 1.81 13.47
CA GLU A 358 19.52 3.16 13.98
C GLU A 358 19.05 4.18 12.94
N LEU A 359 18.10 5.03 13.33
CA LEU A 359 17.55 6.09 12.50
C LEU A 359 18.04 7.43 13.02
N LYS A 360 18.77 8.14 12.16
CA LYS A 360 19.29 9.48 12.45
C LYS A 360 18.35 10.52 11.83
N PHE A 361 17.69 11.28 12.68
CA PHE A 361 16.96 12.49 12.31
C PHE A 361 17.79 13.72 12.67
N PRO A 362 17.51 14.89 12.08
CA PRO A 362 18.22 16.13 12.42
C PRO A 362 18.25 16.43 13.92
N ASP A 363 17.16 16.11 14.63
CA ASP A 363 16.97 16.48 16.03
C ASP A 363 17.05 15.30 17.02
N LYS A 364 17.11 14.05 16.53
CA LYS A 364 17.08 12.85 17.39
C LYS A 364 17.66 11.60 16.72
N CYS A 365 18.20 10.70 17.52
CA CYS A 365 18.54 9.34 17.09
C CYS A 365 17.58 8.35 17.74
N VAL A 366 16.95 7.48 16.93
CA VAL A 366 16.01 6.46 17.42
C VAL A 366 16.50 5.09 16.96
N LYS A 367 16.65 4.16 17.90
CA LYS A 367 17.01 2.77 17.60
C LYS A 367 15.76 1.89 17.60
N LEU A 368 15.43 1.33 16.44
CA LEU A 368 14.31 0.40 16.24
C LEU A 368 14.79 -1.04 16.25
N TYR A 369 14.01 -1.91 16.86
CA TYR A 369 14.21 -3.35 16.83
C TYR A 369 13.02 -4.01 16.15
N PHE A 370 13.23 -5.18 15.56
CA PHE A 370 12.17 -5.92 14.89
C PHE A 370 12.10 -7.32 15.48
N SER A 371 10.90 -7.80 15.79
CA SER A 371 10.76 -9.17 16.30
C SER A 371 9.63 -9.89 15.61
N ILE A 372 9.83 -11.18 15.36
CA ILE A 372 8.87 -12.02 14.66
C ILE A 372 7.61 -12.19 15.50
N GLY A 373 6.45 -11.78 14.97
CA GLY A 373 5.18 -11.93 15.66
C GLY A 373 4.49 -13.25 15.33
N LEU A 374 4.52 -13.62 14.05
CA LEU A 374 3.81 -14.77 13.51
C LEU A 374 4.62 -15.35 12.33
N ILE A 375 4.54 -16.67 12.15
CA ILE A 375 5.00 -17.36 10.94
C ILE A 375 3.75 -17.90 10.24
N GLU A 376 3.55 -17.47 8.99
CA GLU A 376 2.46 -17.90 8.15
C GLU A 376 3.01 -18.70 6.96
N GLY A 377 2.31 -19.77 6.59
CA GLY A 377 2.67 -20.63 5.47
C GLY A 377 1.82 -21.89 5.48
N ASP A 378 1.93 -22.68 4.41
CA ASP A 378 1.36 -24.02 4.40
C ASP A 378 2.14 -24.98 5.33
N ASN A 379 1.64 -26.20 5.51
CA ASN A 379 2.25 -27.13 6.46
C ASN A 379 3.72 -27.45 6.12
N LEU A 380 4.04 -27.56 4.82
CA LEU A 380 5.38 -27.82 4.33
C LEU A 380 6.31 -26.62 4.54
N GLY A 381 5.83 -25.42 4.26
CA GLY A 381 6.56 -24.16 4.43
C GLY A 381 6.89 -23.87 5.88
N VAL A 382 5.91 -23.96 6.78
CA VAL A 382 6.12 -23.73 8.22
C VAL A 382 7.08 -24.77 8.80
N ASN A 383 6.94 -26.05 8.45
CA ASN A 383 7.91 -27.08 8.86
C ASN A 383 9.32 -26.80 8.32
N THR A 384 9.42 -26.32 7.08
CA THR A 384 10.71 -25.98 6.47
C THR A 384 11.40 -24.83 7.20
N VAL A 385 10.70 -23.73 7.47
CA VAL A 385 11.26 -22.55 8.16
C VAL A 385 11.70 -22.88 9.57
N LEU A 386 10.90 -23.67 10.28
CA LEU A 386 11.15 -24.02 11.68
C LEU A 386 12.11 -25.20 11.87
N GLY A 387 12.54 -25.85 10.78
CA GLY A 387 13.44 -27.01 10.84
C GLY A 387 12.79 -28.31 11.31
N PHE A 388 11.46 -28.41 11.26
CA PHE A 388 10.73 -29.64 11.55
C PHE A 388 10.71 -30.60 10.36
N SER A 389 10.32 -31.86 10.64
CA SER A 389 10.14 -32.87 9.60
C SER A 389 9.14 -32.43 8.54
N LYS A 390 9.48 -32.68 7.28
CA LYS A 390 8.63 -32.44 6.11
C LYS A 390 7.92 -33.70 5.62
N SER A 391 8.21 -34.84 6.26
CA SER A 391 7.71 -36.15 5.83
C SER A 391 6.57 -36.59 6.73
N PHE A 392 5.50 -37.08 6.10
CA PHE A 392 4.38 -37.71 6.80
C PHE A 392 4.75 -39.08 7.41
N LEU A 393 5.95 -39.60 7.10
CA LEU A 393 6.44 -40.88 7.61
C LEU A 393 7.26 -40.75 8.89
N THR A 394 7.56 -39.53 9.36
CA THR A 394 8.31 -39.37 10.61
C THR A 394 7.45 -39.61 11.82
N ASN A 395 8.00 -40.33 12.80
CA ASN A 395 7.31 -40.64 14.05
C ASN A 395 6.73 -39.41 14.75
N HIS A 396 7.32 -38.22 14.59
CA HIS A 396 6.80 -36.96 15.12
C HIS A 396 6.59 -35.97 13.97
N PHE A 397 5.36 -35.88 13.48
CA PHE A 397 4.98 -35.01 12.35
C PHE A 397 4.29 -33.70 12.81
N CYS A 398 3.75 -33.66 14.03
CA CYS A 398 3.08 -32.50 14.59
C CYS A 398 4.11 -31.51 15.17
N ARG A 399 3.84 -30.20 15.04
CA ARG A 399 4.66 -29.12 15.64
C ARG A 399 4.20 -28.72 17.04
N MET A 400 2.93 -29.03 17.36
CA MET A 400 2.24 -28.52 18.56
C MET A 400 2.25 -29.53 19.70
N ASP A 401 2.42 -30.81 19.38
CA ASP A 401 2.44 -31.91 20.33
C ASP A 401 3.54 -32.91 19.97
N ASN A 402 3.86 -33.79 20.92
CA ASN A 402 4.86 -34.84 20.76
C ASN A 402 4.22 -36.19 20.40
N SER A 403 3.04 -36.17 19.77
CA SER A 403 2.33 -37.40 19.41
C SER A 403 3.16 -38.24 18.44
N SER A 404 3.10 -39.57 18.61
CA SER A 404 3.77 -40.49 17.70
C SER A 404 2.82 -40.95 16.59
N THR A 405 3.34 -41.21 15.39
CA THR A 405 2.56 -41.78 14.25
C THR A 405 1.90 -43.12 14.56
N GLY A 406 2.35 -43.81 15.62
CA GLY A 406 1.78 -45.08 16.08
C GLY A 406 0.52 -44.93 16.93
N VAL A 407 0.14 -43.72 17.32
CA VAL A 407 -1.13 -43.45 18.01
C VAL A 407 -2.15 -43.03 16.95
N PHE A 408 -3.09 -43.92 16.64
CA PHE A 408 -4.26 -43.54 15.85
C PHE A 408 -4.97 -42.39 16.56
N ALA A 409 -5.11 -41.27 15.87
CA ALA A 409 -5.99 -40.21 16.34
C ALA A 409 -7.41 -40.79 16.45
N THR A 410 -7.94 -40.92 17.67
CA THR A 410 -9.34 -41.26 17.86
C THR A 410 -10.16 -40.08 17.37
N GLU A 411 -10.90 -40.31 16.29
CA GLU A 411 -11.81 -39.34 15.72
C GLU A 411 -12.82 -38.91 16.79
N ILE A 412 -12.78 -37.63 17.18
CA ILE A 412 -13.76 -37.08 18.12
C ILE A 412 -15.04 -36.86 17.33
N VAL A 413 -15.87 -37.90 17.22
CA VAL A 413 -17.10 -37.92 16.42
C VAL A 413 -18.03 -36.74 16.75
N SER A 414 -18.05 -36.30 18.02
CA SER A 414 -18.83 -35.13 18.45
C SER A 414 -18.35 -33.79 17.88
N SER A 415 -17.09 -33.71 17.45
CA SER A 415 -16.50 -32.51 16.84
C SER A 415 -16.57 -32.51 15.30
N LEU A 416 -16.89 -33.67 14.70
CA LEU A 416 -16.98 -33.79 13.25
C LEU A 416 -18.12 -32.96 12.70
N ARG A 417 -17.81 -32.11 11.72
CA ARG A 417 -18.82 -31.38 10.97
C ARG A 417 -19.59 -32.36 10.07
N ASN A 418 -20.83 -32.65 10.44
CA ASN A 418 -21.79 -33.45 9.68
C ASN A 418 -22.91 -32.57 9.11
N LYS A 419 -23.76 -33.14 8.26
CA LYS A 419 -24.85 -32.38 7.62
C LYS A 419 -25.79 -31.74 8.63
N ILE A 420 -25.98 -32.37 9.79
CA ILE A 420 -26.92 -31.92 10.84
C ILE A 420 -26.32 -30.76 11.64
N ASN A 421 -25.09 -30.86 12.15
CA ASN A 421 -24.47 -29.77 12.90
C ASN A 421 -24.09 -28.59 12.00
N TYR A 422 -23.66 -28.82 10.76
CA TYR A 422 -23.50 -27.74 9.77
C TYR A 422 -24.82 -27.01 9.54
N SER A 423 -25.93 -27.75 9.39
CA SER A 423 -27.26 -27.13 9.24
C SER A 423 -27.71 -26.39 10.50
N LYS A 424 -27.36 -26.86 11.70
CA LYS A 424 -27.62 -26.16 12.98
C LYS A 424 -26.77 -24.89 13.13
N ASP A 425 -25.50 -24.93 12.75
CA ASP A 425 -24.60 -23.78 12.83
C ASP A 425 -25.00 -22.69 11.81
N VAL A 426 -25.39 -23.11 10.60
CA VAL A 426 -25.91 -22.22 9.56
C VAL A 426 -27.29 -21.67 9.95
N SER A 427 -28.16 -22.49 10.55
CA SER A 427 -29.46 -22.02 11.04
C SER A 427 -29.28 -21.00 12.17
N GLY A 428 -28.31 -21.19 13.07
CA GLY A 428 -28.02 -20.25 14.17
C GLY A 428 -27.82 -18.81 13.71
N ARG A 429 -27.07 -18.58 12.61
CA ARG A 429 -26.82 -17.23 12.08
C ARG A 429 -28.02 -16.61 11.36
N CYS A 430 -28.79 -17.41 10.63
CA CYS A 430 -30.05 -16.96 10.02
C CYS A 430 -31.08 -16.62 11.10
N HIS A 431 -31.11 -17.42 12.18
CA HIS A 431 -31.97 -17.19 13.34
C HIS A 431 -31.60 -15.92 14.10
N ILE A 432 -30.32 -15.56 14.24
CA ILE A 432 -29.92 -14.28 14.85
C ILE A 432 -30.54 -13.11 14.07
N ILE A 433 -30.33 -13.04 12.76
CA ILE A 433 -30.87 -11.95 11.93
C ILE A 433 -32.40 -11.93 11.98
N LEU A 434 -33.04 -13.09 11.82
CA LEU A 434 -34.51 -13.18 11.85
C LEU A 434 -35.09 -12.87 13.23
N ASN A 435 -34.42 -13.25 14.32
CA ASN A 435 -34.88 -12.97 15.68
C ASN A 435 -34.79 -11.48 16.00
N LEU A 436 -33.70 -10.82 15.60
CA LEU A 436 -33.56 -9.36 15.79
C LEU A 436 -34.59 -8.58 14.97
N ILE A 437 -34.89 -9.06 13.76
CA ILE A 437 -35.97 -8.48 12.93
C ILE A 437 -37.35 -8.72 13.56
N LYS A 438 -37.63 -9.95 14.04
CA LYS A 438 -38.89 -10.28 14.73
C LYS A 438 -39.07 -9.52 16.04
N ALA A 439 -37.99 -9.27 16.77
CA ALA A 439 -37.97 -8.45 17.97
C ALA A 439 -38.21 -6.96 17.68
N GLY A 440 -38.25 -6.56 16.39
CA GLY A 440 -38.54 -5.20 15.97
C GLY A 440 -37.36 -4.24 16.07
N PHE A 441 -36.14 -4.74 16.29
CA PHE A 441 -34.96 -3.87 16.42
C PHE A 441 -34.61 -3.19 15.09
N PHE A 442 -34.73 -3.90 13.97
CA PHE A 442 -34.54 -3.34 12.63
C PHE A 442 -35.31 -4.14 11.56
N SER A 443 -35.54 -3.57 10.39
CA SER A 443 -36.14 -4.29 9.25
C SER A 443 -35.08 -4.87 8.31
N LEU A 444 -35.46 -5.86 7.51
CA LEU A 444 -34.59 -6.40 6.46
C LEU A 444 -34.18 -5.32 5.44
N GLU A 445 -35.09 -4.39 5.15
CA GLU A 445 -34.83 -3.24 4.28
C GLU A 445 -33.80 -2.29 4.90
N THR A 446 -33.88 -2.03 6.21
CA THR A 446 -32.88 -1.23 6.93
C THR A 446 -31.50 -1.89 6.86
N LEU A 447 -31.41 -3.20 7.12
CA LEU A 447 -30.13 -3.93 7.05
C LEU A 447 -29.54 -3.91 5.62
N ASN A 448 -30.35 -4.15 4.60
CA ASN A 448 -29.91 -4.11 3.20
C ASN A 448 -29.49 -2.69 2.78
N SER A 449 -30.23 -1.66 3.21
CA SER A 449 -29.91 -0.26 2.91
C SER A 449 -28.60 0.15 3.58
N ARG A 450 -28.40 -0.20 4.85
CA ARG A 450 -27.14 0.07 5.56
C ARG A 450 -25.97 -0.70 4.95
N LYS A 451 -26.16 -1.97 4.59
CA LYS A 451 -25.16 -2.71 3.82
C LYS A 451 -24.77 -2.01 2.53
N GLN A 452 -25.73 -1.47 1.78
CA GLN A 452 -25.45 -0.83 0.50
C GLN A 452 -24.82 0.56 0.66
N GLY A 453 -25.18 1.28 1.73
CA GLY A 453 -24.66 2.61 2.05
C GLY A 453 -23.39 2.63 2.92
N PHE A 454 -22.95 1.47 3.42
CA PHE A 454 -21.74 1.37 4.24
C PHE A 454 -20.48 1.64 3.40
N ASP A 455 -19.53 2.38 3.96
CA ASP A 455 -18.24 2.61 3.32
C ASP A 455 -17.30 1.43 3.63
N TYR A 456 -17.13 0.55 2.65
CA TYR A 456 -16.25 -0.63 2.75
C TYR A 456 -14.77 -0.28 2.51
N GLY A 457 -14.46 0.97 2.15
CA GLY A 457 -13.13 1.36 1.75
C GLY A 457 -12.64 0.68 0.45
N GLU A 458 -11.45 1.06 0.02
CA GLU A 458 -10.89 0.62 -1.27
C GLU A 458 -10.55 -0.88 -1.31
N SER A 459 -10.37 -1.53 -0.15
CA SER A 459 -9.98 -2.94 -0.05
C SER A 459 -11.13 -3.94 -0.01
N GLU A 460 -12.26 -3.59 0.63
CA GLU A 460 -13.38 -4.53 0.85
C GLU A 460 -14.61 -4.22 -0.03
N VAL A 461 -14.62 -3.11 -0.78
CA VAL A 461 -15.74 -2.73 -1.67
C VAL A 461 -16.08 -3.81 -2.71
N GLY A 462 -15.09 -4.60 -3.13
CA GLY A 462 -15.27 -5.70 -4.07
C GLY A 462 -15.92 -6.95 -3.46
N ASP A 463 -15.97 -7.05 -2.14
CA ASP A 463 -16.46 -8.22 -1.40
C ASP A 463 -17.78 -7.88 -0.64
N MET A 464 -18.50 -6.85 -1.11
CA MET A 464 -19.83 -6.47 -0.61
C MET A 464 -20.85 -7.57 -0.88
N SER A 465 -21.50 -8.06 0.18
CA SER A 465 -22.47 -9.14 0.04
C SER A 465 -23.79 -8.69 -0.63
N PRO A 466 -24.43 -9.54 -1.46
CA PRO A 466 -25.71 -9.24 -2.12
C PRO A 466 -26.84 -8.91 -1.14
N ALA A 467 -27.91 -8.27 -1.62
CA ALA A 467 -29.10 -8.03 -0.80
C ALA A 467 -29.67 -9.34 -0.24
N LEU A 468 -29.88 -9.37 1.07
CA LEU A 468 -30.48 -10.48 1.77
C LEU A 468 -31.98 -10.54 1.43
N LYS A 469 -32.47 -11.74 1.15
CA LYS A 469 -33.89 -11.97 0.83
C LYS A 469 -34.56 -12.69 1.99
N ILE A 470 -35.75 -12.24 2.37
CA ILE A 470 -36.51 -12.84 3.48
C ILE A 470 -36.76 -14.33 3.25
N PHE A 471 -37.06 -14.73 2.00
CA PHE A 471 -37.26 -16.12 1.60
C PHE A 471 -36.02 -17.00 1.81
N ASN A 472 -34.82 -16.46 1.57
CA ASN A 472 -33.58 -17.20 1.77
C ASN A 472 -33.28 -17.34 3.27
N LEU A 473 -33.44 -16.25 4.03
CA LEU A 473 -33.28 -16.25 5.47
C LEU A 473 -34.25 -17.24 6.15
N SER A 474 -35.53 -17.25 5.75
CA SER A 474 -36.53 -18.19 6.28
C SER A 474 -36.22 -19.65 5.96
N ASN A 475 -35.51 -19.91 4.87
CA ASN A 475 -35.02 -21.23 4.49
C ASN A 475 -33.62 -21.54 5.04
N ASN A 476 -33.15 -20.78 6.05
CA ASN A 476 -31.83 -20.91 6.67
C ASN A 476 -30.68 -20.89 5.67
N ASN A 477 -30.79 -20.03 4.65
CA ASN A 477 -29.79 -19.91 3.60
C ASN A 477 -29.39 -18.45 3.40
N ILE A 478 -28.08 -18.19 3.42
CA ILE A 478 -27.51 -16.90 3.07
C ILE A 478 -26.61 -17.11 1.86
N LYS A 479 -27.09 -16.71 0.68
CA LYS A 479 -26.37 -16.89 -0.58
C LYS A 479 -25.33 -15.78 -0.77
N MET A 480 -24.08 -16.11 -0.47
CA MET A 480 -22.91 -15.26 -0.65
C MET A 480 -21.65 -16.11 -0.80
N THR A 481 -20.59 -15.55 -1.35
CA THR A 481 -19.27 -16.20 -1.41
C THR A 481 -18.63 -16.26 -0.01
N GLY A 482 -17.61 -17.10 0.17
CA GLY A 482 -16.90 -17.19 1.45
C GLY A 482 -16.29 -15.86 1.91
N ARG A 483 -15.80 -15.04 0.97
CA ARG A 483 -15.24 -13.73 1.29
C ARG A 483 -16.33 -12.70 1.62
N GLU A 484 -17.41 -12.68 0.84
CA GLU A 484 -18.59 -11.85 1.15
C GLU A 484 -19.17 -12.17 2.54
N MET A 485 -19.15 -13.44 2.95
CA MET A 485 -19.55 -13.88 4.29
C MET A 485 -18.61 -13.37 5.37
N GLN A 486 -17.30 -13.46 5.16
CA GLN A 486 -16.31 -12.96 6.12
C GLN A 486 -16.46 -11.44 6.30
N THR A 487 -16.52 -10.69 5.19
CA THR A 487 -16.70 -9.23 5.22
C THR A 487 -18.04 -8.87 5.89
N PHE A 488 -19.13 -9.56 5.54
CA PHE A 488 -20.45 -9.34 6.16
C PHE A 488 -20.44 -9.57 7.66
N VAL A 489 -19.86 -10.68 8.14
CA VAL A 489 -19.79 -11.00 9.58
C VAL A 489 -18.97 -9.95 10.34
N ASN A 490 -17.83 -9.53 9.79
CA ASN A 490 -16.95 -8.54 10.43
C ASN A 490 -17.61 -7.17 10.62
N ILE A 491 -18.49 -6.76 9.71
CA ILE A 491 -19.18 -5.47 9.76
C ILE A 491 -20.60 -5.55 10.33
N PHE A 492 -21.17 -6.74 10.47
CA PHE A 492 -22.57 -6.92 10.86
C PHE A 492 -22.88 -6.21 12.19
N SER A 493 -21.99 -6.34 13.17
CA SER A 493 -22.11 -5.67 14.47
C SER A 493 -22.12 -4.14 14.34
N ILE A 494 -21.37 -3.58 13.39
CA ILE A 494 -21.32 -2.14 13.11
C ILE A 494 -22.59 -1.68 12.38
N LEU A 495 -23.14 -2.52 11.51
CA LEU A 495 -24.30 -2.18 10.68
C LEU A 495 -25.60 -2.07 11.47
N VAL A 496 -25.79 -2.90 12.51
CA VAL A 496 -27.06 -2.98 13.25
C VAL A 496 -26.92 -2.94 14.77
N GLY A 497 -25.70 -2.87 15.31
CA GLY A 497 -25.49 -2.92 16.75
C GLY A 497 -26.04 -1.71 17.51
N ASP A 498 -26.22 -0.57 16.87
CA ASP A 498 -26.91 0.60 17.42
C ASP A 498 -28.42 0.40 17.59
N PHE A 499 -29.02 -0.57 16.88
CA PHE A 499 -30.43 -0.92 17.03
C PHE A 499 -30.71 -1.97 18.11
N VAL A 500 -29.67 -2.68 18.58
CA VAL A 500 -29.83 -3.84 19.46
C VAL A 500 -29.39 -3.49 20.88
N PRO A 501 -30.23 -3.73 21.91
CA PRO A 501 -29.84 -3.50 23.31
C PRO A 501 -28.59 -4.29 23.71
N GLN A 502 -27.68 -3.69 24.47
CA GLN A 502 -26.43 -4.34 24.93
C GLN A 502 -26.65 -5.63 25.75
N ASN A 503 -27.81 -5.78 26.37
CA ASN A 503 -28.17 -6.94 27.19
C ASN A 503 -28.96 -8.01 26.42
N ASP A 504 -29.15 -7.84 25.11
CA ASP A 504 -29.89 -8.82 24.32
C ASP A 504 -29.15 -10.18 24.30
N PRO A 505 -29.82 -11.28 24.68
CA PRO A 505 -29.19 -12.58 24.82
C PRO A 505 -28.76 -13.16 23.48
N VAL A 506 -29.42 -12.79 22.37
CA VAL A 506 -29.07 -13.24 21.02
C VAL A 506 -27.88 -12.43 20.48
N TRP A 507 -27.80 -11.14 20.82
CA TRP A 507 -26.69 -10.27 20.48
C TRP A 507 -25.38 -10.68 21.15
N ARG A 508 -25.43 -11.17 22.40
CA ARG A 508 -24.24 -11.67 23.12
C ARG A 508 -23.61 -12.93 22.52
N TYR A 509 -24.30 -13.61 21.59
CA TYR A 509 -23.76 -14.77 20.86
C TYR A 509 -22.95 -14.39 19.60
N LEU A 510 -22.99 -13.12 19.18
CA LEU A 510 -22.14 -12.55 18.13
C LEU A 510 -20.82 -12.05 18.73
#